data_AF-A0A520SG58-F1
#
_entry.id   AF-A0A520SG58-F1
#
_cell.length_a   1.000
_cell.length_b   1.000
_cell.length_c   1.000
_cell.angle_alpha   90.00
_cell.angle_beta   90.00
_cell.angle_gamma   90.00
#
_symmetry.space_group_name_H-M   'P 1'
#
loop_
_entity.id
_entity.type
_entity.pdbx_description
1 polymer ?
#
loop_
_entity_poly.entity_id
_entity_poly.type
_entity_poly.pdbx_seq_one_letter_code
_entity_poly.pdbx_strand_id
1 'polypeptide(L)'
;EDEEMRTIGALRLDATYSPVRRVSYVVESARVEQRTDLDKLVIDLETDGTLDAEEAIRRAATLLQQQLSVFVEFEGPQVAAEETQKDEIDPILLRPVDDLELTVRSANCLKAENIYYIGDLVQRTEVELLKTPNLGKKSLTEIKDVLASRGLSLGSRLENWPPAGFAREESA
;
A
#
# COMPACT_ATOMS: atom_id res chain seq x y z
N GLU A 1 -14.05 25.40 -47.70
CA GLU A 1 -14.90 26.11 -46.71
C GLU A 1 -14.53 27.59 -46.57
N ASP A 2 -13.69 28.16 -47.45
CA ASP A 2 -13.21 29.55 -47.34
C ASP A 2 -14.07 30.62 -48.04
N GLU A 3 -15.17 30.24 -48.71
CA GLU A 3 -15.97 31.16 -49.52
C GLU A 3 -17.00 31.98 -48.71
N GLU A 4 -17.39 31.54 -47.50
CA GLU A 4 -18.24 32.32 -46.59
C GLU A 4 -17.48 33.50 -45.93
N MET A 5 -16.16 33.57 -46.09
CA MET A 5 -15.29 34.52 -45.36
C MET A 5 -15.20 35.92 -45.96
N ARG A 6 -15.85 36.20 -47.09
CA ARG A 6 -15.73 37.48 -47.81
C ARG A 6 -17.08 38.17 -47.99
N THR A 7 -17.90 38.24 -46.95
CA THR A 7 -19.00 39.21 -46.90
C THR A 7 -18.40 40.61 -46.78
N ILE A 8 -18.62 41.43 -47.83
CA ILE A 8 -18.18 42.84 -47.86
C ILE A 8 -18.83 43.56 -46.67
N GLY A 9 -18.00 44.13 -45.79
CA GLY A 9 -18.45 44.83 -44.57
C GLY A 9 -18.14 44.11 -43.25
N ALA A 10 -17.64 42.87 -43.28
CA ALA A 10 -17.17 42.18 -42.07
C ALA A 10 -15.70 42.51 -41.78
N LEU A 11 -15.41 43.08 -40.60
CA LEU A 11 -14.06 43.27 -40.09
C LEU A 11 -13.75 42.15 -39.09
N ARG A 12 -12.75 41.32 -39.43
CA ARG A 12 -12.27 40.28 -38.53
C ARG A 12 -11.33 40.90 -37.49
N LEU A 13 -11.56 40.55 -36.24
CA LEU A 13 -10.73 40.89 -35.12
C LEU A 13 -10.20 39.60 -34.51
N ASP A 14 -9.01 39.67 -33.95
CA ASP A 14 -8.43 38.55 -33.22
C ASP A 14 -9.22 38.34 -31.92
N ALA A 15 -9.64 37.11 -31.68
CA ALA A 15 -10.33 36.75 -30.46
C ALA A 15 -9.32 36.35 -29.39
N THR A 16 -9.44 36.93 -28.20
CA THR A 16 -8.69 36.53 -27.01
C THR A 16 -9.57 35.65 -26.15
N TYR A 17 -9.25 34.35 -26.09
CA TYR A 17 -9.99 33.35 -25.30
C TYR A 17 -9.26 33.01 -23.98
N SER A 18 -8.59 34.00 -23.38
CA SER A 18 -7.92 33.83 -22.09
C SER A 18 -8.69 34.55 -20.98
N PRO A 19 -9.40 33.81 -20.11
CA PRO A 19 -10.11 34.41 -18.98
C PRO A 19 -9.17 34.90 -17.88
N VAL A 20 -7.91 34.46 -17.88
CA VAL A 20 -6.88 34.87 -16.91
C VAL A 20 -6.07 36.03 -17.50
N ARG A 21 -5.98 37.14 -16.75
CA ARG A 21 -5.26 38.35 -17.14
C ARG A 21 -3.84 38.40 -16.55
N ARG A 22 -3.70 38.01 -15.28
CA ARG A 22 -2.42 38.08 -14.57
C ARG A 22 -2.32 36.97 -13.53
N VAL A 23 -1.12 36.42 -13.40
CA VAL A 23 -0.77 35.43 -12.38
C VAL A 23 0.55 35.83 -11.74
N SER A 24 0.62 35.82 -10.42
CA SER A 24 1.88 35.89 -9.67
C SER A 24 1.88 34.85 -8.56
N TYR A 25 3.04 34.31 -8.22
CA TYR A 25 3.18 33.35 -7.14
C TYR A 25 4.40 33.67 -6.27
N VAL A 26 4.30 33.35 -4.99
CA VAL A 26 5.38 33.46 -4.01
C VAL A 26 5.41 32.18 -3.18
N VAL A 27 6.62 31.67 -2.94
CA VAL A 27 6.85 30.52 -2.07
C VAL A 27 7.51 31.02 -0.79
N GLU A 28 6.87 30.75 0.35
CA GLU A 28 7.32 31.12 1.68
C GLU A 28 7.58 29.86 2.51
N SER A 29 8.55 29.87 3.42
CA SER A 29 8.71 28.76 4.37
C SER A 29 7.57 28.77 5.39
N ALA A 30 6.97 27.61 5.59
CA ALA A 30 5.88 27.40 6.54
C ALA A 30 6.33 26.54 7.72
N ARG A 31 6.03 27.00 8.93
CA ARG A 31 6.13 26.18 10.14
C ARG A 31 4.76 25.66 10.50
N VAL A 32 4.60 24.34 10.49
CA VAL A 32 3.38 23.66 10.96
C VAL A 32 3.75 22.86 12.18
N GLU A 33 3.30 23.34 13.35
CA GLU A 33 3.60 22.74 14.66
C GLU A 33 5.12 22.63 14.92
N GLN A 34 5.63 21.39 15.06
CA GLN A 34 7.05 21.10 15.27
C GLN A 34 7.83 20.98 13.95
N ARG A 35 7.15 20.91 12.79
CA ARG A 35 7.77 20.77 11.48
C ARG A 35 8.09 22.13 10.86
N THR A 36 9.32 22.29 10.39
CA THR A 36 9.85 23.54 9.80
C THR A 36 10.26 23.38 8.34
N ASP A 37 10.03 22.20 7.77
CA ASP A 37 10.45 21.76 6.44
C ASP A 37 9.35 21.89 5.37
N LEU A 38 8.30 22.68 5.65
CA LEU A 38 7.18 22.83 4.72
C LEU A 38 7.27 24.16 3.97
N ASP A 39 6.76 24.17 2.75
CA ASP A 39 6.62 25.35 1.92
C ASP A 39 5.14 25.74 1.80
N LYS A 40 4.88 27.04 1.84
CA LYS A 40 3.57 27.65 1.58
C LYS A 40 3.64 28.38 0.26
N LEU A 41 2.79 27.96 -0.67
CA LEU A 41 2.61 28.60 -1.96
C LEU A 41 1.43 29.57 -1.89
N VAL A 42 1.68 30.84 -2.20
CA VAL A 42 0.65 31.88 -2.35
C VAL A 42 0.56 32.23 -3.83
N ILE A 43 -0.63 32.12 -4.42
CA ILE A 43 -0.90 32.43 -5.82
C ILE A 43 -1.92 33.57 -5.87
N ASP A 44 -1.53 34.69 -6.48
CA ASP A 44 -2.41 35.80 -6.80
C ASP A 44 -2.86 35.69 -8.26
N LEU A 45 -4.16 35.50 -8.46
CA LEU A 45 -4.77 35.31 -9.77
C LEU A 45 -5.78 36.42 -10.06
N GLU A 46 -5.68 37.01 -11.24
CA GLU A 46 -6.61 38.03 -11.74
C GLU A 46 -7.33 37.50 -12.99
N THR A 47 -8.65 37.30 -12.89
CA THR A 47 -9.50 36.85 -13.99
C THR A 47 -10.40 37.98 -14.49
N ASP A 48 -10.94 37.85 -15.70
CA ASP A 48 -11.87 38.79 -16.30
C ASP A 48 -13.34 38.61 -15.85
N GLY A 49 -13.58 37.69 -14.90
CA GLY A 49 -14.90 37.34 -14.36
C GLY A 49 -15.65 36.25 -15.14
N THR A 50 -15.14 35.81 -16.29
CA THR A 50 -15.74 34.70 -17.06
C THR A 50 -15.54 33.35 -16.38
N LEU A 51 -14.44 33.21 -15.63
CA LEU A 51 -14.07 32.01 -14.89
C LEU A 51 -13.63 32.41 -13.48
N ASP A 52 -14.10 31.66 -12.48
CA ASP A 52 -13.67 31.88 -11.10
C ASP A 52 -12.23 31.41 -10.88
N ALA A 53 -11.52 32.04 -9.95
CA ALA A 53 -10.10 31.81 -9.76
C ALA A 53 -9.80 30.38 -9.28
N GLU A 54 -10.64 29.84 -8.41
CA GLU A 54 -10.51 28.45 -7.94
C GLU A 54 -10.69 27.47 -9.10
N GLU A 55 -11.71 27.68 -9.94
CA GLU A 55 -12.01 26.80 -11.05
C GLU A 55 -10.94 26.86 -12.16
N ALA A 56 -10.35 28.04 -12.37
CA ALA A 56 -9.19 28.20 -13.24
C ALA A 56 -8.00 27.35 -12.79
N ILE A 57 -7.67 27.37 -11.49
CA ILE A 57 -6.58 26.57 -10.92
C ILE A 57 -6.91 25.08 -11.02
N ARG A 58 -8.14 24.67 -10.70
CA ARG A 58 -8.60 23.28 -10.80
C ARG A 58 -8.44 22.76 -12.23
N ARG A 59 -8.88 23.53 -13.21
CA ARG A 59 -8.78 23.16 -14.64
C ARG A 59 -7.32 23.08 -15.09
N ALA A 60 -6.47 24.01 -14.64
CA ALA A 60 -5.03 23.97 -14.92
C ALA A 60 -4.36 22.71 -14.33
N ALA A 61 -4.70 22.34 -13.09
CA ALA A 61 -4.19 21.13 -12.45
C ALA A 61 -4.61 19.85 -13.21
N THR A 62 -5.87 19.75 -13.63
CA THR A 62 -6.35 18.61 -14.44
C THR A 62 -5.62 18.52 -15.77
N LEU A 63 -5.42 19.65 -16.47
CA LEU A 63 -4.66 19.67 -17.72
C LEU A 63 -3.21 19.24 -17.50
N LEU A 64 -2.57 19.73 -16.44
CA LEU A 64 -1.20 19.33 -16.09
C LEU A 64 -1.10 17.82 -15.83
N GLN A 65 -2.04 17.26 -15.08
CA GLN A 65 -2.10 15.82 -14.80
C GLN A 65 -2.25 15.01 -16.09
N GLN A 66 -3.13 15.43 -17.00
CA GLN A 66 -3.33 14.77 -18.30
C GLN A 66 -2.09 14.84 -19.20
N GLN A 67 -1.33 15.94 -19.14
CA GLN A 67 -0.08 16.03 -19.90
C GLN A 67 1.03 15.19 -19.27
N LEU A 68 1.04 15.07 -17.94
CA LEU A 68 2.04 14.29 -17.22
C LEU A 68 1.81 12.77 -17.33
N SER A 69 0.57 12.32 -17.52
CA SER A 69 0.24 10.89 -17.60
C SER A 69 0.98 10.18 -18.74
N VAL A 70 1.22 10.88 -19.85
CA VAL A 70 2.01 10.35 -20.98
C VAL A 70 3.42 9.96 -20.56
N PHE A 71 4.02 10.68 -19.60
CA PHE A 71 5.37 10.39 -19.12
C PHE A 71 5.38 9.28 -18.06
N VAL A 72 4.34 9.20 -17.22
CA VAL A 72 4.18 8.11 -16.25
C VAL A 72 4.01 6.76 -16.97
N GLU A 73 3.31 6.75 -18.11
CA GLU A 73 3.17 5.54 -18.94
C GLU A 73 4.45 5.21 -19.73
N PHE A 74 5.33 6.20 -19.95
CA PHE A 74 6.59 6.05 -20.70
C PHE A 74 7.80 5.71 -19.82
N GLU A 75 7.66 5.73 -18.49
CA GLU A 75 8.56 5.00 -17.59
C GLU A 75 8.39 3.50 -17.88
N GLY A 76 9.08 3.05 -18.94
CA GLY A 76 9.12 1.66 -19.36
C GLY A 76 9.55 0.75 -18.22
N PRO A 77 9.27 -0.56 -18.37
CA PRO A 77 8.50 -1.31 -17.38
C PRO A 77 8.85 -0.79 -16.00
N GLN A 78 7.84 -0.25 -15.30
CA GLN A 78 7.91 -0.05 -13.86
C GLN A 78 8.85 -1.13 -13.32
N VAL A 79 10.05 -0.73 -12.86
CA VAL A 79 10.58 -1.46 -11.71
C VAL A 79 9.43 -1.26 -10.79
N ALA A 80 8.60 -2.32 -10.71
CA ALA A 80 7.45 -2.30 -9.87
C ALA A 80 8.03 -1.68 -8.61
N ALA A 81 7.53 -0.51 -8.23
CA ALA A 81 7.17 -0.41 -6.86
C ALA A 81 6.35 -1.67 -6.72
N GLU A 82 7.01 -2.73 -6.26
CA GLU A 82 6.36 -3.83 -5.63
C GLU A 82 5.47 -3.00 -4.69
N GLU A 83 4.20 -2.85 -5.09
CA GLU A 83 3.19 -3.51 -4.32
C GLU A 83 3.86 -4.78 -3.81
N THR A 84 4.61 -4.63 -2.70
CA THR A 84 4.24 -5.34 -1.52
C THR A 84 2.72 -5.16 -1.47
N GLN A 85 1.98 -5.99 -2.22
CA GLN A 85 1.47 -7.21 -1.65
C GLN A 85 2.31 -7.45 -0.39
N LYS A 86 1.97 -6.71 0.66
CA LYS A 86 1.69 -7.35 1.92
C LYS A 86 0.76 -8.45 1.47
N ASP A 87 1.35 -9.57 1.03
CA ASP A 87 0.78 -10.87 1.25
C ASP A 87 0.21 -10.70 2.63
N GLU A 88 -1.12 -10.64 2.67
CA GLU A 88 -1.90 -10.57 3.87
C GLU A 88 -1.44 -11.82 4.61
N ILE A 89 -0.39 -11.71 5.42
CA ILE A 89 0.02 -12.76 6.32
C ILE A 89 -1.21 -12.87 7.18
N ASP A 90 -1.97 -13.93 6.96
CA ASP A 90 -3.24 -14.14 7.65
C ASP A 90 -2.96 -13.84 9.13
N PRO A 91 -3.74 -12.96 9.79
CA PRO A 91 -3.49 -12.54 11.16
C PRO A 91 -3.52 -13.71 12.17
N ILE A 92 -3.88 -14.90 11.69
CA ILE A 92 -3.78 -16.17 12.39
C ILE A 92 -2.34 -16.67 12.53
N LEU A 93 -1.45 -16.43 11.56
CA LEU A 93 -0.07 -16.94 11.56
C LEU A 93 0.79 -16.28 12.64
N LEU A 94 0.47 -15.03 12.98
CA LEU A 94 1.10 -14.22 14.04
C LEU A 94 0.64 -14.60 15.45
N ARG A 95 -0.37 -15.47 15.60
CA ARG A 95 -0.86 -15.88 16.91
C ARG A 95 0.12 -16.86 17.57
N PRO A 96 0.28 -16.81 18.90
CA PRO A 96 1.07 -17.80 19.62
C PRO A 96 0.38 -19.17 19.56
N VAL A 97 1.17 -20.23 19.64
CA VAL A 97 0.68 -21.62 19.67
C VAL A 97 -0.20 -21.89 20.90
N ASP A 98 -0.04 -21.12 21.97
CA ASP A 98 -0.86 -21.24 23.18
C ASP A 98 -2.35 -20.93 22.94
N ASP A 99 -2.67 -20.08 21.96
CA ASP A 99 -4.04 -19.70 21.59
C ASP A 99 -4.77 -20.77 20.77
N LEU A 100 -4.08 -21.83 20.35
CA LEU A 100 -4.66 -22.95 19.60
C LEU A 100 -5.45 -23.93 20.49
N GLU A 101 -5.57 -23.69 21.80
CA GLU A 101 -6.29 -24.56 22.75
C GLU A 101 -5.83 -26.04 22.68
N LEU A 102 -4.54 -26.26 22.38
CA LEU A 102 -3.95 -27.60 22.37
C LEU A 102 -3.85 -28.18 23.78
N THR A 103 -3.78 -29.51 23.91
CA THR A 103 -3.45 -30.13 25.18
C THR A 103 -2.13 -29.61 25.74
N VAL A 104 -2.04 -29.51 27.07
CA VAL A 104 -0.84 -29.08 27.81
C VAL A 104 0.42 -29.84 27.37
N ARG A 105 0.26 -31.11 26.96
CA ARG A 105 1.37 -31.90 26.41
C ARG A 105 1.83 -31.38 25.05
N SER A 106 0.91 -31.17 24.11
CA SER A 106 1.21 -30.71 22.75
C SER A 106 1.81 -29.30 22.75
N ALA A 107 1.28 -28.38 23.55
CA ALA A 107 1.84 -27.03 23.70
C ALA A 107 3.26 -27.02 24.28
N ASN A 108 3.52 -27.81 25.33
CA ASN A 108 4.85 -27.90 25.94
C ASN A 108 5.87 -28.60 25.02
N CYS A 109 5.45 -29.60 24.23
CA CYS A 109 6.31 -30.23 23.23
C CYS A 109 6.72 -29.24 22.12
N LEU A 110 5.79 -28.40 21.66
CA LEU A 110 6.08 -27.39 20.63
C LEU A 110 7.03 -26.30 21.15
N LYS A 111 6.84 -25.85 22.39
CA LYS A 111 7.77 -24.92 23.06
C LYS A 111 9.17 -25.50 23.25
N ALA A 112 9.28 -26.79 23.56
CA ALA A 112 10.58 -27.45 23.72
C ALA A 112 11.40 -27.50 22.42
N GLU A 113 10.74 -27.49 21.26
CA GLU A 113 11.37 -27.43 19.93
C GLU A 113 11.47 -26.00 19.35
N ASN A 114 11.30 -24.97 20.19
CA ASN A 114 11.33 -23.55 19.80
C ASN A 114 10.26 -23.14 18.77
N ILE A 115 9.07 -23.75 18.81
CA ILE A 115 7.92 -23.39 17.97
C ILE A 115 6.95 -22.56 18.81
N TYR A 116 6.91 -21.25 18.59
CA TYR A 116 6.11 -20.32 19.39
C TYR A 116 4.87 -19.79 18.67
N TYR A 117 4.90 -19.72 17.34
CA TYR A 117 3.82 -19.14 16.53
C TYR A 117 3.17 -20.17 15.59
N ILE A 118 1.93 -19.90 15.19
CA ILE A 118 1.20 -20.75 14.24
C ILE A 118 1.95 -20.82 12.90
N GLY A 119 2.56 -19.71 12.45
CA GLY A 119 3.37 -19.68 11.23
C GLY A 119 4.57 -20.64 11.28
N ASP A 120 5.24 -20.77 12.42
CA ASP A 120 6.36 -21.71 12.60
C ASP A 120 5.89 -23.17 12.55
N LEU A 121 4.71 -23.44 13.09
CA LEU A 121 4.11 -24.78 13.10
C LEU A 121 3.70 -25.24 11.69
N VAL A 122 3.12 -24.33 10.89
CA VAL A 122 2.65 -24.60 9.52
C VAL A 122 3.80 -24.95 8.57
N GLN A 123 5.00 -24.40 8.80
CA GLN A 123 6.19 -24.73 8.01
C GLN A 123 6.76 -26.12 8.31
N ARG A 124 6.45 -26.70 9.47
CA ARG A 124 6.97 -28.01 9.87
C ARG A 124 6.17 -29.14 9.25
N THR A 125 6.90 -30.16 8.79
CA THR A 125 6.30 -31.37 8.23
C THR A 125 5.90 -32.34 9.34
N GLU A 126 4.89 -33.18 9.05
CA GLU A 126 4.45 -34.25 9.96
C GLU A 126 5.60 -35.17 10.39
N VAL A 127 6.53 -35.43 9.46
CA VAL A 127 7.69 -36.30 9.67
C VAL A 127 8.71 -35.69 10.63
N GLU A 128 8.85 -34.36 10.63
CA GLU A 128 9.73 -33.65 11.58
C GLU A 128 9.13 -33.60 12.97
N LEU A 129 7.83 -33.35 13.07
CA LEU A 129 7.10 -33.36 14.34
C LEU A 129 7.17 -34.74 15.01
N LEU A 130 7.09 -35.84 14.24
CA LEU A 130 7.21 -37.20 14.80
C LEU A 130 8.62 -37.54 15.31
N LYS A 131 9.66 -36.84 14.86
CA LYS A 131 11.04 -37.02 15.37
C LYS A 131 11.30 -36.31 16.70
N THR A 132 10.40 -35.40 17.08
CA THR A 132 10.50 -34.62 18.32
C THR A 132 10.33 -35.53 19.54
N PRO A 133 11.23 -35.48 20.54
CA PRO A 133 11.06 -36.23 21.77
C PRO A 133 9.76 -35.82 22.47
N ASN A 134 8.94 -36.81 22.83
CA ASN A 134 7.66 -36.67 23.54
C ASN A 134 6.43 -36.27 22.70
N LEU A 135 6.54 -36.10 21.37
CA LEU A 135 5.37 -35.93 20.50
C LEU A 135 4.83 -37.30 20.04
N GLY A 136 3.66 -37.68 20.57
CA GLY A 136 3.02 -38.96 20.24
C GLY A 136 2.02 -38.86 19.08
N LYS A 137 1.63 -40.01 18.52
CA LYS A 137 0.60 -40.11 17.46
C LYS A 137 -0.71 -39.37 17.82
N LYS A 138 -1.10 -39.40 19.10
CA LYS A 138 -2.30 -38.72 19.62
C LYS A 138 -2.18 -37.19 19.54
N SER A 139 -1.02 -36.63 19.89
CA SER A 139 -0.74 -35.17 19.81
C SER A 139 -0.65 -34.69 18.36
N LEU A 140 -0.16 -35.53 17.46
CA LEU A 140 -0.08 -35.21 16.04
C LEU A 140 -1.46 -35.10 15.38
N THR A 141 -2.37 -36.04 15.70
CA THR A 141 -3.76 -35.98 15.22
C THR A 141 -4.47 -34.74 15.77
N GLU A 142 -4.27 -34.43 17.04
CA GLU A 142 -4.82 -33.21 17.68
C GLU A 142 -4.36 -31.93 16.97
N ILE A 143 -3.05 -31.78 16.73
CA ILE A 143 -2.49 -30.62 16.00
C ILE A 143 -3.12 -30.51 14.61
N LYS A 144 -3.26 -31.63 13.89
CA LYS A 144 -3.86 -31.67 12.56
C LYS A 144 -5.33 -31.26 12.56
N ASP A 145 -6.11 -31.75 13.52
CA ASP A 145 -7.54 -31.45 13.62
C ASP A 145 -7.77 -29.96 13.95
N VAL A 146 -6.96 -29.40 14.86
CA VAL A 146 -7.04 -27.98 15.23
C VAL A 146 -6.58 -27.07 14.09
N LEU A 147 -5.50 -27.40 13.39
CA LEU A 147 -5.06 -26.65 12.20
C LEU A 147 -6.12 -26.70 11.08
N ALA A 148 -6.71 -27.88 10.84
CA ALA A 148 -7.76 -28.06 9.86
C ALA A 148 -9.03 -27.26 10.20
N SER A 149 -9.39 -27.15 11.49
CA SER A 149 -10.52 -26.32 11.94
C SER A 149 -10.34 -24.83 11.63
N ARG A 150 -9.09 -24.39 11.46
CA ARG A 150 -8.70 -23.02 11.16
C ARG A 150 -8.29 -22.82 9.69
N GLY A 151 -8.49 -23.83 8.84
CA GLY A 151 -8.17 -23.78 7.41
C GLY A 151 -6.67 -23.90 7.08
N LEU A 152 -5.83 -24.30 8.04
CA LEU A 152 -4.38 -24.41 7.87
C LEU A 152 -3.95 -25.88 7.73
N SER A 153 -2.85 -26.12 7.03
CA SER A 153 -2.30 -27.46 6.83
C SER A 153 -0.79 -27.50 7.10
N LEU A 154 -0.31 -28.61 7.68
CA LEU A 154 1.10 -28.82 7.95
C LEU A 154 1.90 -28.97 6.64
N GLY A 155 3.08 -28.37 6.58
CA GLY A 155 3.97 -28.40 5.41
C GLY A 155 3.66 -27.36 4.34
N SER A 156 2.86 -26.33 4.66
CA SER A 156 2.65 -25.21 3.75
C SER A 156 3.87 -24.28 3.80
N ARG A 157 4.52 -24.08 2.66
CA ARG A 157 5.71 -23.23 2.57
C ARG A 157 5.27 -21.77 2.47
N LEU A 158 5.38 -21.04 3.57
CA LEU A 158 5.17 -19.60 3.61
C LEU A 158 6.45 -18.90 3.10
N GLU A 159 6.39 -18.24 1.95
CA GLU A 159 7.55 -17.59 1.32
C GLU A 159 7.97 -16.30 2.05
N ASN A 160 7.09 -15.73 2.86
CA ASN A 160 7.22 -14.43 3.53
C ASN A 160 7.28 -14.51 5.08
N TRP A 161 7.61 -15.67 5.64
CA TRP A 161 7.67 -15.91 7.09
C TRP A 161 9.09 -16.30 7.54
N PRO A 162 9.72 -15.60 8.51
CA PRO A 162 9.21 -14.53 9.37
C PRO A 162 9.28 -13.12 8.73
N PRO A 163 8.29 -12.23 8.97
CA PRO A 163 8.29 -10.89 8.41
C PRO A 163 9.45 -10.03 8.96
N ALA A 164 10.07 -9.22 8.10
CA ALA A 164 11.15 -8.32 8.48
C ALA A 164 10.68 -7.34 9.56
N GLY A 165 11.21 -7.50 10.78
CA GLY A 165 10.79 -6.74 11.97
C GLY A 165 10.17 -7.59 13.09
N PHE A 166 9.89 -8.88 12.85
CA PHE A 166 9.55 -9.82 13.92
C PHE A 166 10.82 -10.19 14.70
N ALA A 167 11.17 -9.33 15.66
CA ALA A 167 12.12 -9.71 16.70
C ALA A 167 11.49 -10.87 17.47
N ARG A 168 12.14 -12.04 17.43
CA ARG A 168 11.86 -13.11 18.38
C ARG A 168 12.10 -12.49 19.76
N GLU A 169 11.05 -12.09 20.46
CA GLU A 169 11.16 -11.78 21.87
C GLU A 169 11.57 -13.09 22.55
N GLU A 170 12.88 -13.25 22.74
CA GLU A 170 13.46 -14.16 23.71
C GLU A 170 12.85 -13.81 25.07
N SER A 171 11.74 -14.47 25.37
CA SER A 171 11.15 -14.47 26.68
C SER A 171 12.07 -15.31 27.56
N ALA A 172 12.81 -14.62 28.43
CA ALA A 172 13.60 -15.19 29.51
C ALA A 172 12.77 -16.07 30.46
#